data_AF-A0A392UD64-F1
#
_entry.id   AF-A0A392UD64-F1
#
_cell.length_a   1.000
_cell.length_b   1.000
_cell.length_c   1.000
_cell.angle_alpha   90.00
_cell.angle_beta   90.00
_cell.angle_gamma   90.00
#
_symmetry.space_group_name_H-M   'P 1'
#
loop_
_entity.id
_entity.type
_entity.pdbx_description
1 polymer ?
#
loop_
_entity_poly.entity_id
_entity_poly.type
_entity_poly.pdbx_seq_one_letter_code
_entity_poly.pdbx_strand_id
1 'polypeptide(L)' 'WYKNLPPESITSWNNLREQFTRHFTASRAQPKTKATLEAIYKGKDEPLRRYIERFNKEAVQVNTIDDMKKYLLERGLRPR' A
#
# COMPACT_ATOMS: atom_id res chain seq x y z
N TRP A 1 16.85 2.58 -14.47
CA TRP A 1 16.73 1.17 -14.86
C TRP A 1 17.15 0.97 -16.30
N TYR A 2 16.46 1.58 -17.28
CA TYR A 2 16.78 1.39 -18.71
C TYR A 2 18.22 1.80 -19.06
N LYS A 3 18.68 2.97 -18.58
CA LYS A 3 20.06 3.44 -18.75
C LYS A 3 21.13 2.61 -18.02
N ASN A 4 20.72 1.71 -17.12
CA ASN A 4 21.63 0.85 -16.35
C ASN A 4 21.65 -0.58 -16.90
N LEU A 5 20.99 -0.84 -18.04
CA LEU A 5 21.02 -2.14 -18.68
C LEU A 5 22.34 -2.33 -19.43
N PRO A 6 22.92 -3.55 -19.44
CA PRO A 6 24.09 -3.83 -20.26
C PRO A 6 23.82 -3.54 -21.74
N PRO A 7 24.84 -3.14 -22.52
CA PRO A 7 24.72 -3.05 -23.97
C PRO A 7 24.18 -4.35 -24.56
N GLU A 8 23.34 -4.26 -25.59
CA GLU A 8 22.75 -5.40 -26.32
C GLU A 8 21.86 -6.34 -25.47
N SER A 9 21.57 -6.00 -24.22
CA SER A 9 20.73 -6.83 -23.33
C SER A 9 19.23 -6.85 -23.70
N ILE A 10 18.78 -5.93 -24.55
CA ILE A 10 17.41 -5.91 -25.08
C ILE A 10 17.48 -6.27 -26.56
N THR A 11 17.17 -7.51 -26.87
CA THR A 11 17.20 -8.06 -28.23
C THR A 11 15.82 -8.09 -28.91
N SER A 12 14.75 -7.81 -28.15
CA SER A 12 13.38 -7.78 -28.67
C SER A 12 12.46 -6.93 -27.80
N TRP A 13 11.30 -6.57 -28.35
CA TRP A 13 10.23 -5.90 -27.60
C TRP A 13 9.77 -6.72 -26.38
N ASN A 14 9.74 -8.05 -26.49
CA ASN A 14 9.37 -8.93 -25.37
C ASN A 14 10.38 -8.83 -24.22
N ASN A 15 11.68 -8.81 -24.52
CA ASN A 15 12.74 -8.60 -23.53
C ASN A 15 12.60 -7.24 -22.82
N LEU A 16 12.33 -6.18 -23.58
CA LEU A 16 12.08 -4.85 -23.02
C LEU A 16 10.86 -4.86 -22.09
N ARG A 17 9.75 -5.43 -22.56
CA ARG A 17 8.50 -5.54 -21.80
C ARG A 17 8.72 -6.27 -20.48
N GLU A 18 9.41 -7.40 -20.50
CA GLU A 18 9.68 -8.17 -19.29
C GLU A 18 10.56 -7.40 -18.29
N GLN A 19 11.66 -6.80 -18.76
CA GLN A 19 12.54 -6.00 -17.90
C GLN A 19 11.83 -4.78 -17.31
N PHE A 20 11.01 -4.10 -18.12
CA PHE A 20 10.13 -3.02 -17.67
C PHE A 20 9.16 -3.51 -16.60
N THR A 21 8.43 -4.61 -16.85
CA THR A 21 7.46 -5.17 -15.89
C THR A 21 8.13 -5.60 -14.60
N ARG A 22 9.29 -6.26 -14.67
CA ARG A 22 10.07 -6.67 -13.48
C ARG A 22 10.51 -5.45 -12.67
N HIS A 23 11.09 -4.44 -13.32
CA HIS A 23 11.53 -3.23 -12.64
C HIS A 23 10.35 -2.47 -12.03
N PHE A 24 9.27 -2.30 -12.79
CA PHE A 24 8.09 -1.58 -12.33
C PHE A 24 7.38 -2.32 -11.20
N THR A 25 7.22 -3.65 -11.30
CA THR A 25 6.59 -4.47 -10.26
C THR A 25 7.44 -4.52 -8.99
N ALA A 26 8.76 -4.60 -9.10
CA ALA A 26 9.66 -4.49 -7.95
C ALA A 26 9.64 -3.09 -7.30
N SER A 27 9.39 -2.04 -8.10
CA SER A 27 9.25 -0.66 -7.61
C SER A 27 7.87 -0.35 -7.04
N ARG A 28 6.86 -1.19 -7.30
CA ARG A 28 5.54 -1.00 -6.70
C ARG A 28 5.65 -1.28 -5.21
N ALA A 29 5.30 -0.27 -4.41
CA ALA A 29 5.09 -0.46 -2.98
C ALA A 29 4.15 -1.66 -2.77
N GLN A 30 4.52 -2.50 -1.80
CA GLN A 30 3.76 -3.71 -1.49
C GLN A 30 2.29 -3.31 -1.25
N PRO A 31 1.31 -4.04 -1.84
CA PRO A 31 -0.09 -3.70 -1.66
C PRO A 31 -0.42 -3.59 -0.18
N LYS A 32 -1.05 -2.49 0.21
CA LYS A 32 -1.52 -2.33 1.59
C LYS A 32 -2.58 -3.39 1.84
N THR A 33 -2.45 -4.08 2.97
CA THR A 33 -3.31 -5.20 3.30
C THR A 33 -4.23 -4.84 4.46
N LYS A 34 -5.14 -5.75 4.80
CA LYS A 34 -5.94 -5.66 6.03
C LYS A 34 -5.05 -5.41 7.27
N ALA A 35 -3.88 -6.03 7.34
CA ALA A 35 -2.94 -5.86 8.44
C ALA A 35 -2.47 -4.40 8.58
N THR A 36 -2.38 -3.65 7.47
CA THR A 36 -2.07 -2.22 7.48
C THR A 36 -3.13 -1.42 8.24
N LEU A 37 -4.43 -1.74 8.07
CA LEU A 37 -5.51 -1.10 8.82
C LEU A 37 -5.56 -1.56 10.27
N GLU A 38 -5.30 -2.84 10.54
CA GLU A 38 -5.26 -3.40 11.89
C GLU A 38 -4.17 -2.80 12.78
N ALA A 39 -3.14 -2.20 12.18
CA ALA A 39 -2.06 -1.50 12.88
C ALA A 39 -2.40 -0.06 13.25
N ILE A 40 -3.52 0.50 12.74
CA ILE A 40 -3.91 1.90 12.99
C ILE A 40 -4.76 1.96 14.26
N TYR A 41 -4.25 2.62 15.28
CA TYR A 41 -4.97 2.92 16.52
C TYR A 41 -4.94 4.40 16.81
N LYS A 42 -6.00 4.87 17.46
CA LYS A 42 -6.07 6.23 17.98
C LYS A 42 -5.07 6.36 19.13
N GLY A 43 -4.18 7.34 19.04
CA GLY A 43 -3.29 7.71 20.14
C GLY A 43 -4.09 8.26 21.34
N LYS A 44 -3.53 8.12 22.55
CA LYS A 44 -4.14 8.60 23.80
C LYS A 44 -4.55 10.08 23.69
N ASP A 45 -3.63 10.92 23.23
CA ASP A 45 -3.82 12.36 23.07
C ASP A 45 -4.08 12.77 21.62
N GLU A 46 -4.36 11.81 20.73
CA GLU A 46 -4.64 12.10 19.33
C GLU A 46 -6.08 12.60 19.16
N PRO A 47 -6.32 13.74 18.49
CA PRO A 47 -7.65 14.15 18.10
C PRO A 47 -8.30 13.15 17.14
N LEU A 48 -9.61 12.89 17.30
CA LEU A 48 -10.36 11.94 16.47
C LEU A 48 -10.19 12.21 14.97
N ARG A 49 -10.20 13.48 14.56
CA ARG A 49 -10.00 13.89 13.17
C ARG A 49 -8.69 13.35 12.58
N ARG A 50 -7.58 13.48 13.32
CA ARG A 50 -6.25 13.03 12.87
C ARG A 50 -6.21 11.51 12.73
N TYR A 51 -6.87 10.79 13.63
CA TYR A 51 -7.02 9.34 13.51
C TYR A 51 -7.79 8.94 12.24
N ILE A 52 -8.95 9.55 11.98
CA ILE A 52 -9.77 9.28 10.80
C ILE A 52 -8.99 9.59 9.51
N GLU A 53 -8.25 10.70 9.46
CA GLU A 53 -7.42 11.07 8.32
C GLU A 53 -6.34 10.00 8.02
N ARG A 54 -5.64 9.50 9.06
CA ARG A 54 -4.67 8.41 8.92
C ARG A 54 -5.34 7.12 8.46
N PHE A 55 -6.47 6.74 9.05
CA PHE A 55 -7.20 5.54 8.68
C PHE A 55 -7.65 5.59 7.21
N ASN A 56 -8.30 6.67 6.79
CA ASN A 56 -8.83 6.82 5.43
C ASN A 56 -7.72 6.81 4.37
N LYS A 57 -6.58 7.45 4.65
CA LYS A 57 -5.40 7.43 3.76
C LYS A 57 -4.96 6.00 3.43
N GLU A 58 -5.00 5.11 4.42
CA GLU A 58 -4.63 3.71 4.26
C GLU A 58 -5.80 2.89 3.65
N ALA A 59 -7.04 3.15 4.07
CA ALA A 59 -8.23 2.39 3.66
C ALA A 59 -8.57 2.50 2.17
N VAL A 60 -8.23 3.61 1.51
CA VAL A 60 -8.37 3.77 0.05
C VAL A 60 -7.43 2.83 -0.73
N GLN A 61 -6.32 2.43 -0.13
CA GLN A 61 -5.29 1.60 -0.77
C GLN A 61 -5.47 0.11 -0.48
N VAL A 62 -6.36 -0.26 0.45
CA VAL A 62 -6.59 -1.65 0.87
C VAL A 62 -7.83 -2.20 0.15
N ASN A 63 -7.63 -3.29 -0.58
CA ASN A 63 -8.70 -4.04 -1.23
C ASN A 63 -9.34 -5.03 -0.24
N THR A 64 -10.34 -4.57 0.52
CA THR A 64 -11.16 -5.37 1.44
C THR A 64 -12.59 -4.84 1.43
N ILE A 65 -13.55 -5.64 1.92
CA ILE A 65 -14.97 -5.24 2.03
C ILE A 65 -15.17 -4.07 3.00
N ASP A 66 -16.16 -3.22 2.73
CA ASP A 66 -16.41 -2.00 3.50
C ASP A 66 -16.80 -2.29 4.96
N ASP A 67 -17.53 -3.37 5.22
CA ASP A 67 -17.85 -3.81 6.58
C ASP A 67 -16.58 -4.11 7.40
N MET A 68 -15.54 -4.65 6.75
CA MET A 68 -14.26 -4.89 7.41
C MET A 68 -13.55 -3.58 7.69
N LYS A 69 -13.59 -2.60 6.78
CA LYS A 69 -13.01 -1.26 7.01
C LYS A 69 -13.71 -0.57 8.17
N LYS A 70 -15.05 -0.64 8.22
CA LYS A 70 -15.85 -0.11 9.33
C LYS A 70 -15.49 -0.77 10.66
N TYR A 71 -15.43 -2.10 10.70
CA TYR A 71 -15.03 -2.84 11.90
C TYR A 71 -13.64 -2.42 12.40
N LEU A 72 -12.65 -2.29 11.50
CA LEU A 72 -11.29 -1.89 11.85
C LEU A 72 -11.20 -0.44 12.32
N LEU A 73 -11.99 0.46 11.72
CA LEU A 73 -12.10 1.85 12.17
C LEU A 73 -12.61 1.92 13.62
N GLU A 74 -13.67 1.20 13.94
CA GLU A 74 -14.26 1.16 15.29
C GLU A 74 -13.32 0.49 16.30
N ARG A 75 -12.66 -0.60 15.90
CA ARG A 75 -11.68 -1.30 16.74
C ARG A 75 -10.50 -0.39 17.10
N GLY A 76 -9.98 0.39 16.17
CA GLY A 76 -8.83 1.28 16.42
C GLY A 76 -9.14 2.46 17.36
N LEU A 77 -10.41 2.71 17.68
CA LEU A 77 -10.85 3.70 18.67
C LEU A 77 -10.91 3.16 20.11
N ARG A 78 -10.89 1.83 20.29
CA ARG A 78 -11.00 1.22 21.62
C ARG A 78 -9.68 1.36 22.38
N PRO A 79 -9.72 1.66 23.70
CA PRO A 79 -8.53 1.63 24.54
C PRO A 79 -7.88 0.24 24.49
N ARG A 80 -6.55 0.20 24.53
CA ARG A 80 -5.79 -1.03 24.78
C ARG A 80 -5.59 -1.23 26.28
#